data_AF-A0A962ZZB1-F1
#
_entry.id   AF-A0A962ZZB1-F1
#
_cell.length_a   1.000
_cell.length_b   1.000
_cell.length_c   1.000
_cell.angle_alpha   90.00
_cell.angle_beta   90.00
_cell.angle_gamma   90.00
#
_symmetry.space_group_name_H-M   'P 1'
#
loop_
_entity.id
_entity.type
_entity.pdbx_description
1 polymer ?
#
loop_
_entity_poly.entity_id
_entity_poly.type
_entity_poly.pdbx_seq_one_letter_code
_entity_poly.pdbx_strand_id
1 'polypeptide(L)' 'NRAITPREAALLQTFPRNYVFYPEDNLEFTATLIGNAVPPKLAKFFGEYIAQTLV' A
#
# COMPACT_ATOMS: atom_id res chain seq x y z
N ASN A 1 11.61 19.49 -11.29
CA ASN A 1 11.48 18.04 -11.56
C ASN A 1 12.07 17.26 -10.40
N ARG A 2 11.24 16.52 -9.65
CA ARG A 2 11.66 15.61 -8.55
C ARG A 2 10.98 14.25 -8.66
N ALA A 3 11.55 13.22 -8.05
CA ALA A 3 10.87 11.93 -7.85
C ALA A 3 9.73 12.05 -6.83
N ILE A 4 8.79 11.10 -6.86
CA ILE A 4 7.76 10.97 -5.82
C ILE A 4 8.38 10.51 -4.50
N THR A 5 7.82 10.98 -3.39
CA THR A 5 8.19 10.55 -2.05
C THR A 5 7.61 9.15 -1.76
N PRO A 6 8.18 8.39 -0.81
CA PRO A 6 7.57 7.14 -0.36
C PRO A 6 6.13 7.33 0.12
N ARG A 7 5.81 8.46 0.77
CA ARG A 7 4.43 8.76 1.18
C ARG A 7 3.50 8.92 -0.01
N GLU A 8 3.91 9.63 -1.05
CA GLU A 8 3.12 9.76 -2.29
C GLU A 8 2.94 8.39 -2.97
N ALA A 9 3.99 7.58 -3.05
CA ALA A 9 3.91 6.21 -3.58
C ALA A 9 2.93 5.33 -2.78
N ALA A 10 2.95 5.42 -1.45
CA ALA A 10 2.01 4.69 -0.59
C ALA A 10 0.56 5.12 -0.82
N LEU A 11 0.31 6.41 -1.02
CA LEU A 11 -1.04 6.91 -1.34
C LEU A 11 -1.52 6.45 -2.72
N LEU A 12 -0.62 6.38 -3.71
CA LEU A 12 -0.92 5.79 -5.02
C LEU A 12 -1.27 4.31 -4.89
N GLN A 13 -0.56 3.58 -4.04
CA GLN A 13 -0.87 2.21 -3.66
C GLN A 13 -2.11 2.10 -2.75
N THR A 14 -2.80 3.20 -2.45
CA THR A 14 -4.04 3.25 -1.65
C THR A 14 -3.89 2.91 -0.16
N PHE A 15 -2.67 2.96 0.38
CA PHE A 15 -2.47 2.87 1.82
C PHE A 15 -3.15 4.04 2.54
N PRO A 16 -3.69 3.82 3.75
CA PRO A 16 -4.15 4.90 4.61
C PRO A 16 -3.07 5.96 4.85
N ARG A 17 -3.46 7.24 4.98
CA ARG A 17 -2.52 8.36 5.20
C ARG A 17 -1.64 8.17 6.43
N ASN A 18 -2.17 7.52 7.46
CA ASN A 18 -1.52 7.23 8.73
C ASN A 18 -0.85 5.85 8.78
N TYR A 19 -0.70 5.15 7.65
CA TYR A 19 0.00 3.87 7.61
C TYR A 19 1.51 4.05 7.84
N VAL A 20 2.07 3.29 8.78
CA VAL A 20 3.48 3.32 9.16
C VAL A 20 4.19 2.09 8.59
N PHE A 21 5.32 2.32 7.92
CA PHE A 21 6.20 1.26 7.41
C PHE A 21 7.37 1.11 8.38
N TYR A 22 7.69 -0.11 8.78
CA TYR A 22 8.78 -0.40 9.71
C TYR A 22 9.92 -1.15 9.01
N PRO A 23 11.18 -0.87 9.36
CA PRO A 23 11.60 0.20 10.26
C PRO A 23 11.45 1.59 9.60
N GLU A 24 11.11 2.62 10.39
CA GLU A 24 10.76 3.95 9.87
C GLU A 24 11.95 4.72 9.29
N ASP A 25 13.16 4.37 9.70
CA ASP A 25 14.43 5.01 9.33
C ASP A 25 15.11 4.38 8.11
N ASN A 26 14.47 3.41 7.45
CA ASN A 26 14.98 2.77 6.24
C ASN A 26 14.11 3.09 5.01
N LEU A 27 14.50 4.13 4.27
CA LEU A 27 13.78 4.60 3.09
C LEU A 27 13.79 3.61 1.92
N GLU A 28 14.93 2.95 1.68
CA GLU A 28 15.05 1.96 0.59
C GLU A 28 14.14 0.76 0.85
N PHE A 29 14.19 0.21 2.08
CA PHE A 29 13.31 -0.86 2.49
C PHE A 29 11.84 -0.47 2.41
N THR A 30 11.49 0.74 2.86
CA THR A 30 10.13 1.27 2.75
C THR A 30 9.67 1.37 1.30
N ALA A 31 10.53 1.84 0.39
CA ALA A 31 10.21 1.91 -1.04
C ALA A 31 9.97 0.51 -1.64
N THR A 32 10.78 -0.50 -1.26
CA THR A 32 10.58 -1.89 -1.67
C THR A 32 9.25 -2.45 -1.17
N LEU A 33 8.91 -2.21 0.10
CA LEU A 33 7.62 -2.64 0.67
C LEU A 33 6.45 -2.03 -0.10
N ILE A 34 6.49 -0.71 -0.37
CA ILE A 34 5.43 -0.01 -1.09
C ILE A 34 5.32 -0.52 -2.54
N GLY A 35 6.45 -0.69 -3.23
CA GLY A 35 6.48 -1.08 -4.64
C GLY A 35 5.95 -2.50 -4.88
N ASN A 36 6.26 -3.42 -3.97
CA ASN A 36 5.87 -4.84 -4.10
C ASN A 36 4.50 -5.16 -3.48
N ALA A 37 3.88 -4.22 -2.75
CA ALA A 37 2.60 -4.46 -2.10
C ALA A 37 1.44 -4.60 -3.10
N VAL A 38 0.43 -5.38 -2.71
CA VAL A 38 -0.90 -5.32 -3.33
C VAL A 38 -1.64 -4.10 -2.78
N PRO A 39 -2.24 -3.22 -3.62
CA PRO A 39 -2.98 -2.05 -3.14
C PRO A 39 -4.10 -2.44 -2.15
N PRO A 40 -4.21 -1.83 -0.95
CA PRO A 40 -5.24 -2.20 0.02
C PRO A 40 -6.68 -2.10 -0.49
N LYS A 41 -7.01 -1.12 -1.35
CA LYS A 41 -8.34 -1.04 -1.95
C LYS A 41 -8.63 -2.21 -2.91
N LEU A 42 -7.63 -2.68 -3.64
CA LEU A 42 -7.77 -3.83 -4.54
C LEU A 42 -7.98 -5.11 -3.73
N ALA A 43 -7.17 -5.31 -2.69
CA ALA A 43 -7.31 -6.44 -1.78
C ALA A 43 -8.68 -6.46 -1.11
N LYS A 44 -9.17 -5.30 -0.65
CA LYS A 44 -10.51 -5.15 -0.07
C LYS A 44 -11.62 -5.56 -1.04
N PHE A 45 -11.58 -5.04 -2.27
CA PHE A 45 -12.59 -5.35 -3.29
C PHE A 45 -12.71 -6.86 -3.53
N PHE A 46 -11.58 -7.55 -3.75
CA PHE A 46 -11.60 -9.00 -3.98
C PHE A 46 -11.99 -9.78 -2.73
N GLY A 47 -11.56 -9.34 -1.54
CA GLY A 47 -11.98 -9.95 -0.28
C GLY A 47 -13.49 -9.90 -0.07
N GLU A 48 -14.11 -8.74 -0.33
CA GLU A 48 -15.56 -8.57 -0.26
C GLU A 48 -16.29 -9.39 -1.33
N TYR A 49 -15.78 -9.41 -2.56
CA TYR A 49 -16.36 -10.21 -3.66
C TYR A 49 -16.35 -11.71 -3.33
N ILE A 50 -15.23 -12.23 -2.84
CA ILE A 50 -15.11 -13.65 -2.46
C ILE A 50 -16.04 -13.97 -1.30
N ALA A 51 -16.09 -13.11 -0.27
CA ALA A 51 -16.98 -13.30 0.87
C ALA A 51 -18.46 -13.33 0.48
N GLN A 52 -18.88 -12.47 -0.47
CA GLN A 52 -20.24 -12.47 -1.00
C GLN A 52 -20.55 -13.68 -1.87
N THR A 53 -19.55 -14.27 -2.54
CA THR A 53 -19.75 -15.42 -3.44
C THR A 53 -19.80 -16.75 -2.68
N LEU A 54 -19.18 -16.81 -1.49
CA LEU A 54 -19.12 -18.02 -0.66
C LEU A 54 -20.31 -18.17 0.31
N VAL A 55 -21.19 -17.17 0.38
CA VAL A 55 -22.44 -17.17 1.17
C VAL A 55 -23.61 -17.27 0.22
#